data_AF-A0A965R224-F1
#
_entry.id   AF-A0A965R224-F1
#
_cell.length_a   1.000
_cell.length_b   1.000
_cell.length_c   1.000
_cell.angle_alpha   90.00
_cell.angle_beta   90.00
_cell.angle_gamma   90.00
#
_symmetry.space_group_name_H-M   'P 1'
#
loop_
_entity.id
_entity.type
_entity.pdbx_description
1 polymer ?
#
loop_
_entity_poly.entity_id
_entity_poly.type
_entity_poly.pdbx_seq_one_letter_code
_entity_poly.pdbx_strand_id
1 'polypeptide(L)'
;ISLGINVVPKKADGTDNEDVGCTNWIWIYFPEWRQFFANNEVFNVDNDAERRTYEDVFWKRQFNSQITRESNVYDRKISDYAKGIDALLESERVKNDIFKLEHDWWQF
;
A
#
# COMPACT_ATOMS: atom_id res chain seq x y z
N ILE A 1 11.93 2.28 -13.93
CA ILE A 1 10.95 1.86 -12.91
C ILE A 1 9.58 1.93 -13.57
N SER A 2 8.99 0.79 -13.87
CA SER A 2 7.58 0.71 -14.27
C SER A 2 6.72 0.79 -13.01
N LEU A 3 5.70 1.62 -13.03
CA LEU A 3 4.74 1.73 -11.92
C LEU A 3 3.52 0.89 -12.29
N GLY A 4 3.18 -0.09 -11.47
CA GLY A 4 1.91 -0.81 -11.56
C GLY A 4 0.88 -0.08 -10.72
N ILE A 5 -0.19 0.41 -11.36
CA ILE A 5 -1.31 1.04 -10.65
C ILE A 5 -2.49 0.08 -10.67
N ASN A 6 -3.04 -0.18 -9.49
CA ASN A 6 -4.29 -0.90 -9.33
C ASN A 6 -5.36 0.08 -8.84
N VAL A 7 -6.47 0.17 -9.57
CA VAL A 7 -7.66 0.88 -9.12
C VAL A 7 -8.70 -0.18 -8.80
N VAL A 8 -9.07 -0.27 -7.52
CA VAL A 8 -10.20 -1.08 -7.08
C VAL A 8 -11.44 -0.20 -7.11
N PRO A 9 -12.37 -0.40 -8.07
CA PRO A 9 -13.62 0.32 -8.04
C PRO A 9 -14.43 -0.16 -6.84
N LYS A 10 -14.73 0.74 -5.88
CA LYS A 10 -15.74 0.47 -4.86
C LYS A 10 -17.12 0.63 -5.48
N LYS A 11 -18.02 -0.33 -5.24
CA LYS A 11 -19.43 -0.25 -5.65
C LYS A 11 -20.09 0.93 -4.91
N ALA A 12 -20.91 1.71 -5.61
CA ALA A 12 -21.57 2.90 -5.06
C ALA A 12 -22.87 2.59 -4.28
N ASP A 13 -23.23 1.31 -4.14
CA ASP A 13 -24.50 0.89 -3.56
C ASP A 13 -24.26 0.45 -2.11
N GLY A 14 -24.89 1.15 -1.16
CA GLY A 14 -24.63 1.07 0.29
C GLY A 14 -25.06 -0.22 1.02
N THR A 15 -24.84 -1.39 0.42
CA THR A 15 -24.99 -2.68 1.10
C THR A 15 -23.85 -3.60 0.68
N ASP A 16 -23.07 -3.98 1.69
CA ASP A 16 -21.91 -4.87 1.72
C ASP A 16 -20.67 -4.44 0.92
N ASN A 17 -19.56 -4.29 1.67
CA ASN A 17 -18.18 -4.16 1.18
C ASN A 17 -17.73 -5.47 0.52
N GLU A 18 -18.43 -5.92 -0.51
CA GLU A 18 -17.90 -6.95 -1.40
C GLU A 18 -17.03 -6.27 -2.45
N ASP A 19 -15.72 -6.46 -2.30
CA ASP A 19 -14.72 -6.04 -3.27
C ASP A 19 -15.05 -6.71 -4.62
N VAL A 20 -15.69 -5.96 -5.51
CA VAL A 20 -15.96 -6.40 -6.87
C VAL A 20 -14.61 -6.71 -7.52
N GLY A 21 -14.44 -7.97 -7.92
CA GLY A 21 -13.18 -8.56 -8.37
C GLY A 21 -12.27 -7.59 -9.14
N CYS A 22 -11.07 -7.44 -8.62
CA CYS A 22 -10.05 -6.55 -9.14
C CYS A 22 -9.37 -7.19 -10.34
N THR A 23 -9.50 -6.65 -11.56
CA THR A 23 -8.42 -6.82 -12.56
C THR A 23 -8.53 -5.83 -13.71
N ASN A 24 -7.95 -4.65 -13.52
CA ASN A 24 -7.25 -3.96 -14.59
C ASN A 24 -5.90 -3.52 -14.02
N TRP A 25 -4.85 -4.30 -14.31
CA TRP A 25 -3.48 -3.91 -14.04
C TRP A 25 -2.98 -3.12 -15.22
N ILE A 26 -2.68 -1.83 -14.99
CA ILE A 26 -2.04 -1.00 -16.01
C ILE A 26 -0.61 -0.77 -15.53
N TRP A 27 0.32 -1.20 -16.36
CA TRP A 27 1.74 -0.90 -16.22
C TRP A 27 2.02 0.40 -16.96
N ILE A 28 2.40 1.44 -16.22
CA ILE A 28 2.80 2.71 -16.82
C ILE A 28 4.31 2.91 -16.69
N TYR A 29 4.91 3.47 -17.74
CA TYR A 29 6.31 3.86 -17.72
C TYR A 29 6.46 5.20 -17.01
N PHE A 30 7.08 5.19 -15.82
CA PHE A 30 7.09 6.32 -14.91
C PHE A 30 7.67 7.63 -15.49
N PRO A 31 8.76 7.64 -16.29
CA PRO A 31 9.33 8.88 -16.81
C PRO A 31 8.39 9.71 -17.70
N GLU A 32 7.53 9.06 -18.50
CA GLU A 32 6.60 9.75 -19.40
C GLU A 32 5.45 10.43 -18.64
N TRP A 33 5.07 9.87 -17.49
CA TRP A 33 3.96 10.35 -16.69
C TRP A 33 4.37 11.39 -15.63
N ARG A 34 5.67 11.69 -15.50
CA ARG A 34 6.17 12.65 -14.50
C ARG A 34 5.50 14.02 -14.62
N GLN A 35 5.34 14.55 -15.83
CA GLN A 35 4.70 15.85 -16.04
C GLN A 35 3.23 15.86 -15.57
N PHE A 36 2.52 14.74 -15.75
CA PHE A 36 1.16 14.61 -15.24
C PHE A 36 1.14 14.53 -13.71
N PHE A 37 2.07 13.80 -13.08
CA PHE A 37 2.14 13.71 -11.62
C PHE A 37 2.61 14.99 -10.93
N ALA A 38 3.42 15.82 -11.59
CA ALA A 38 3.82 17.14 -11.10
C ALA A 38 2.67 18.14 -11.12
N ASN A 39 1.79 18.07 -12.13
CA ASN A 39 0.69 19.01 -12.30
C ASN A 39 -0.54 18.68 -11.43
N ASN A 40 -0.65 17.44 -10.96
CA ASN A 40 -1.78 17.01 -10.13
C ASN A 40 -1.44 17.15 -8.64
N GLU A 41 -2.21 17.98 -7.94
CA GLU A 41 -2.10 18.19 -6.49
C GLU A 41 -2.82 17.07 -5.71
N VAL A 42 -2.21 16.64 -4.60
CA VAL A 42 -2.77 15.69 -3.64
C VAL A 42 -3.26 16.47 -2.43
N PHE A 43 -4.55 16.36 -2.15
CA PHE A 43 -5.12 16.93 -0.93
C PHE A 43 -4.66 16.13 0.30
N ASN A 44 -4.02 16.81 1.24
CA ASN A 44 -3.71 16.24 2.55
C ASN A 44 -4.83 16.59 3.54
N VAL A 45 -5.43 15.58 4.18
CA VAL A 45 -6.53 15.78 5.14
C VAL A 45 -6.03 16.45 6.44
N ASP A 46 -4.75 16.24 6.79
CA ASP A 46 -4.17 16.73 8.05
C ASP A 46 -3.54 18.12 7.94
N ASN A 47 -3.20 18.57 6.73
CA ASN A 47 -2.56 19.88 6.52
C ASN A 47 -2.87 20.47 5.14
N ASP A 48 -3.83 21.40 5.10
CA ASP A 48 -4.28 22.13 3.91
C ASP A 48 -3.24 23.14 3.38
N ALA A 49 -2.24 23.52 4.20
CA ALA A 49 -1.24 24.51 3.84
C ALA A 49 -0.09 23.94 3.00
N GLU A 50 0.19 22.62 3.09
CA GLU A 50 1.23 21.99 2.30
C GLU A 50 0.65 21.44 0.99
N ARG A 51 0.75 22.22 -0.09
CA ARG A 51 0.50 21.72 -1.45
C ARG A 51 1.53 20.65 -1.77
N ARG A 52 1.09 19.40 -1.96
CA ARG A 52 1.93 18.30 -2.42
C ARG A 52 1.48 17.83 -3.79
N THR A 53 2.44 17.49 -4.63
CA THR A 53 2.17 16.85 -5.91
C THR A 53 2.22 15.34 -5.76
N TYR A 54 1.59 14.59 -6.68
CA TYR A 54 1.77 13.14 -6.71
C TYR A 54 3.25 12.78 -6.88
N GLU A 55 3.99 13.57 -7.63
CA GLU A 55 5.44 13.41 -7.77
C GLU A 55 6.16 13.43 -6.40
N ASP A 56 5.84 14.39 -5.52
CA ASP A 56 6.44 14.47 -4.18
C ASP A 56 6.13 13.26 -3.30
N VAL A 57 4.91 12.71 -3.40
CA VAL A 57 4.52 11.48 -2.67
C VAL A 57 5.38 10.31 -3.12
N PHE A 58 5.60 10.15 -4.43
CA PHE A 58 6.44 9.08 -4.94
C PHE A 58 7.92 9.27 -4.59
N TRP A 59 8.45 10.49 -4.68
CA TRP A 59 9.84 10.80 -4.33
C TRP A 59 10.15 10.64 -2.85
N LYS A 60 9.27 11.16 -1.99
CA LYS A 60 9.39 11.02 -0.52
C LYS A 60 9.01 9.60 -0.05
N ARG A 61 8.62 8.71 -0.97
CA ARG A 61 8.19 7.33 -0.72
C ARG A 61 7.12 7.22 0.36
N GLN A 62 6.15 8.12 0.32
CA GLN A 62 5.06 8.17 1.30
C GLN A 62 3.97 7.17 0.89
N PHE A 63 4.26 5.89 1.10
CA PHE A 63 3.31 4.81 0.89
C PHE A 63 3.04 4.11 2.20
N ASN A 64 1.79 3.70 2.41
CA ASN A 64 1.48 2.74 3.44
C ASN A 64 1.65 1.33 2.86
N SER A 65 2.35 0.46 3.58
CA SER A 65 2.54 -0.94 3.21
C SER A 65 1.93 -1.82 4.29
N GLN A 66 1.02 -2.71 3.90
CA GLN A 66 0.50 -3.76 4.78
C GLN A 66 0.97 -5.12 4.27
N ILE A 67 1.40 -5.99 5.19
CA ILE A 67 1.76 -7.37 4.88
C ILE A 67 0.46 -8.17 4.76
N THR A 68 0.20 -8.75 3.58
CA THR A 68 -0.99 -9.60 3.36
C THR A 68 -0.73 -11.07 3.66
N ARG A 69 0.53 -11.51 3.52
CA ARG A 69 0.93 -12.91 3.67
C ARG A 69 2.39 -13.01 4.10
N GLU A 70 2.65 -13.93 5.02
CA GLU A 70 4.00 -14.35 5.39
C GLU A 70 4.25 -15.81 5.00
N SER A 71 5.52 -16.24 5.03
CA SER A 71 5.86 -17.65 4.83
C SER A 71 5.51 -18.44 6.10
N ASN A 72 4.49 -19.30 6.01
CA ASN A 72 4.02 -20.14 7.10
C ASN A 72 3.83 -21.58 6.61
N VAL A 73 3.91 -22.56 7.50
CA VAL A 73 3.74 -24.00 7.27
C VAL A 73 2.41 -24.32 6.57
N TYR A 74 1.36 -23.55 6.87
CA TYR A 74 0.02 -23.78 6.33
C TYR A 74 -0.32 -22.89 5.11
N ASP A 75 0.62 -22.09 4.60
CA ASP A 75 0.44 -21.16 3.46
C ASP A 75 -0.82 -20.25 3.56
N ARG A 76 -1.28 -19.98 4.78
CA ARG A 76 -2.48 -19.16 5.04
C ARG A 76 -2.15 -17.68 4.94
N LYS A 77 -3.09 -16.88 4.40
CA LYS A 77 -3.01 -15.42 4.45
C LYS A 77 -3.38 -14.93 5.84
N ILE A 78 -2.94 -13.72 6.20
CA ILE A 78 -3.27 -13.10 7.49
C ILE A 78 -4.79 -12.93 7.64
N SER A 79 -5.49 -12.68 6.53
CA SER A 79 -6.94 -12.60 6.44
C SER A 79 -7.69 -13.90 6.80
N ASP A 80 -7.03 -15.05 6.70
CA ASP A 80 -7.69 -16.35 6.84
C ASP A 80 -7.81 -16.79 8.30
N TYR A 81 -7.01 -16.21 9.20
CA TYR A 81 -7.00 -16.55 10.63
C TYR A 81 -7.22 -15.36 11.57
N ALA A 82 -6.95 -14.12 11.12
CA ALA A 82 -7.22 -12.90 11.87
C ALA A 82 -8.26 -12.04 11.13
N LYS A 83 -9.24 -11.47 11.87
CA LYS A 83 -10.31 -10.65 11.29
C LYS A 83 -10.25 -9.22 11.83
N GLY A 84 -10.47 -8.24 10.94
CA GLY A 84 -10.58 -6.83 11.32
C GLY A 84 -9.28 -6.27 11.90
N ILE A 85 -9.35 -5.71 13.11
CA ILE A 85 -8.22 -5.05 13.80
C ILE A 85 -7.10 -6.05 14.08
N ASP A 86 -7.42 -7.30 14.39
CA ASP A 86 -6.42 -8.32 14.69
C ASP A 86 -5.52 -8.61 13.50
N ALA A 87 -6.03 -8.49 12.26
CA ALA A 87 -5.23 -8.66 11.06
C ALA A 87 -4.21 -7.52 10.88
N LEU A 88 -4.56 -6.30 11.31
CA LEU A 88 -3.65 -5.15 11.27
C LEU A 88 -2.55 -5.31 12.31
N LEU A 89 -2.91 -5.67 13.54
CA LEU A 89 -1.96 -5.92 14.62
C LEU A 89 -0.96 -7.01 14.24
N GLU A 90 -1.45 -8.07 13.58
CA GLU A 90 -0.60 -9.17 13.18
C GLU A 90 0.30 -8.82 12.00
N SER A 91 -0.21 -8.02 11.05
CA SER A 91 0.65 -7.44 9.99
C SER A 91 1.79 -6.60 10.59
N GLU A 92 1.52 -5.86 11.67
CA GLU A 92 2.51 -5.03 12.35
C GLU A 92 3.52 -5.87 13.15
N ARG A 93 3.08 -6.97 13.78
CA ARG A 93 3.97 -7.93 14.44
C ARG A 93 4.98 -8.51 13.45
N VAL A 94 4.49 -9.02 12.31
CA VAL A 94 5.35 -9.60 11.26
C VAL A 94 6.33 -8.57 10.72
N LYS A 95 5.88 -7.32 10.52
CA LYS A 95 6.75 -6.23 10.08
C LYS A 95 7.88 -5.95 11.09
N ASN A 96 7.56 -5.93 12.38
CA ASN A 96 8.55 -5.73 13.43
C ASN A 96 9.54 -6.88 13.51
N ASP A 97 9.10 -8.12 13.28
CA ASP A 97 10.00 -9.28 13.27
C ASP A 97 10.97 -9.23 12.08
N ILE A 98 10.50 -8.85 10.88
CA ILE A 98 11.36 -8.60 9.72
C ILE A 98 12.36 -7.47 10.02
N PHE A 99 11.91 -6.38 10.62
CA PHE A 99 12.78 -5.25 10.96
C PHE A 99 13.88 -5.63 11.96
N LYS A 100 13.58 -6.46 12.96
CA LYS A 100 14.57 -7.00 13.90
C LYS A 100 15.58 -7.90 13.19
N LEU A 101 15.10 -8.81 12.32
CA LEU A 101 15.98 -9.68 11.53
C LEU A 101 16.94 -8.88 10.66
N GLU A 102 16.43 -7.85 9.98
CA GLU A 102 17.28 -6.92 9.25
C GLU A 102 18.28 -6.26 10.19
N HIS A 103 17.83 -5.64 11.29
CA HIS A 103 18.71 -4.96 12.25
C HIS A 103 19.84 -5.87 12.78
N ASP A 104 19.52 -7.12 13.12
CA ASP A 104 20.49 -8.12 13.59
C ASP A 104 21.50 -8.50 12.49
N TRP A 105 21.09 -8.50 11.22
CA TRP A 105 22.01 -8.69 10.08
C TRP A 105 22.90 -7.48 9.81
N TRP A 106 22.47 -6.28 10.22
CA TRP A 106 23.25 -5.04 10.13
C TRP A 106 24.17 -4.81 11.34
N GLN A 107 24.06 -5.59 12.43
CA GLN A 107 25.01 -5.59 13.54
C GLN A 107 26.21 -6.52 13.26
N PHE A 108 27.10 -6.10 12.37
CA PHE A 108 28.45 -6.66 12.17
C PHE A 108 29.48 -5.55 11.96
#